data_AF-A0AAN7Q2I9-F1
#
_entry.id   AF-A0AAN7Q2I9-F1
#
_cell.length_a   1.000
_cell.length_b   1.000
_cell.length_c   1.000
_cell.angle_alpha   90.00
_cell.angle_beta   90.00
_cell.angle_gamma   90.00
#
_symmetry.space_group_name_H-M   'P 1'
#
loop_
_entity.id
_entity.type
_entity.pdbx_description
1 polymer ?
#
loop_
_entity_poly.entity_id
_entity_poly.type
_entity_poly.pdbx_seq_one_letter_code
_entity_poly.pdbx_strand_id
1 'polypeptide(L)'
;MGNMDEGDAWTFKVDFTGQGAARLKVSIKGRLKEFMADYTDDTLVEYVIVLLRNGKRKDEARNELDGFLGNDCDCFVSWLWDHLSANLDLYVQVEETDEHVNQPELSYASTKLEEII
;
A
#
# COMPACT_ATOMS: atom_id res chain seq x y z
N MET A 1 -7.40 -27.78 25.19
CA MET A 1 -6.77 -26.45 25.40
C MET A 1 -5.74 -26.29 24.30
N GLY A 2 -5.74 -25.32 23.41
CA GLY A 2 -6.77 -24.49 22.81
C GLY A 2 -6.27 -24.30 21.37
N ASN A 3 -7.18 -24.21 20.41
CA ASN A 3 -6.88 -23.97 19.01
C ASN A 3 -6.01 -22.70 18.93
N MET A 4 -4.72 -22.84 18.62
CA MET A 4 -3.86 -21.68 18.33
C MET A 4 -4.38 -21.11 17.02
N ASP A 5 -4.96 -19.93 17.10
CA ASP A 5 -5.49 -19.18 15.98
C ASP A 5 -4.40 -19.09 14.89
N GLU A 6 -4.58 -19.84 13.80
CA GLU A 6 -3.63 -19.88 12.67
C GLU A 6 -3.47 -18.50 12.01
N GLY A 7 -4.35 -17.53 12.31
CA GLY A 7 -4.26 -16.14 11.86
C GLY A 7 -3.10 -15.36 12.49
N ASP A 8 -2.64 -15.72 13.69
CA ASP A 8 -1.55 -15.02 14.40
C ASP A 8 -0.15 -15.49 13.97
N ALA A 9 -0.06 -16.62 13.26
CA ALA A 9 1.17 -17.13 12.67
C ALA A 9 1.47 -16.54 11.27
N TRP A 10 0.52 -15.82 10.69
CA TRP A 10 0.66 -15.26 9.34
C TRP A 10 1.71 -14.13 9.35
N THR A 11 2.85 -14.41 8.73
CA THR A 11 3.89 -13.42 8.43
C THR A 11 3.76 -12.92 6.99
N PHE A 12 3.83 -11.61 6.80
CA PHE A 12 3.86 -11.02 5.46
C PHE A 12 5.30 -10.72 5.07
N LYS A 13 6.11 -11.75 4.82
CA LYS A 13 7.45 -11.53 4.22
C LYS A 13 7.29 -11.21 2.74
N VAL A 14 6.90 -9.98 2.45
CA VAL A 14 6.47 -9.53 1.12
C VAL A 14 7.45 -8.52 0.56
N ASP A 15 7.94 -8.79 -0.64
CA ASP A 15 8.70 -7.84 -1.45
C ASP A 15 7.74 -6.97 -2.26
N PHE A 16 7.26 -5.89 -1.64
CA PHE A 16 6.42 -4.91 -2.32
C PHE A 16 7.16 -4.29 -3.50
N THR A 17 6.47 -4.13 -4.64
CA THR A 17 7.02 -3.37 -5.77
C THR A 17 7.14 -1.89 -5.39
N GLY A 18 7.97 -1.10 -6.10
CA GLY A 18 8.11 0.32 -5.79
C GLY A 18 6.76 1.07 -5.82
N GLN A 19 5.92 0.75 -6.81
CA GLN A 19 4.57 1.29 -6.93
C GLN A 19 3.61 0.70 -5.87
N GLY A 20 3.68 -0.60 -5.60
CA GLY A 20 2.89 -1.26 -4.56
C GLY A 20 3.16 -0.70 -3.18
N ALA A 21 4.43 -0.50 -2.83
CA ALA A 21 4.84 0.14 -1.58
C ALA A 21 4.31 1.57 -1.49
N ALA A 22 4.37 2.36 -2.57
CA ALA A 22 3.82 3.72 -2.59
C ALA A 22 2.30 3.74 -2.32
N ARG A 23 1.54 2.82 -2.94
CA ARG A 23 0.09 2.70 -2.69
C ARG A 23 -0.20 2.27 -1.26
N LEU A 24 0.53 1.29 -0.74
CA LEU A 24 0.38 0.81 0.64
C LEU A 24 0.68 1.92 1.65
N LYS A 25 1.72 2.74 1.41
CA LYS A 25 2.05 3.91 2.23
C LYS A 25 0.89 4.90 2.30
N VAL A 26 0.24 5.19 1.18
CA VAL A 26 -0.94 6.08 1.14
C VAL A 26 -2.10 5.51 1.97
N SER A 27 -2.40 4.21 1.82
CA SER A 27 -3.44 3.54 2.61
C SER A 27 -3.14 3.58 4.11
N ILE A 28 -1.91 3.25 4.51
CA ILE A 28 -1.46 3.28 5.90
C ILE A 28 -1.54 4.71 6.46
N LYS A 29 -1.04 5.70 5.73
CA LYS A 29 -1.08 7.11 6.16
C LYS A 29 -2.52 7.60 6.35
N GLY A 30 -3.40 7.26 5.42
CA GLY A 30 -4.82 7.59 5.53
C GLY A 30 -5.44 7.00 6.79
N ARG A 31 -5.16 5.72 7.06
CA ARG A 31 -5.66 5.04 8.26
C ARG A 31 -5.08 5.59 9.55
N LEU A 32 -3.78 5.87 9.60
CA LEU A 32 -3.13 6.49 10.76
C LEU A 32 -3.73 7.85 11.09
N LYS A 33 -4.10 8.66 10.09
CA LYS A 33 -4.77 9.95 10.30
C LYS A 33 -6.15 9.83 10.96
N GLU A 34 -6.84 8.70 10.79
CA GLU A 34 -8.12 8.48 11.47
C GLU A 34 -7.94 8.27 12.99
N PHE A 35 -6.85 7.62 13.40
CA PHE A 35 -6.51 7.41 14.82
C PHE A 35 -5.74 8.61 15.41
N MET A 36 -4.95 9.28 14.59
CA MET A 36 -4.10 10.42 14.95
C MET A 36 -4.36 11.58 13.99
N ALA A 37 -5.38 12.38 14.28
CA ALA A 37 -5.82 13.47 13.39
C ALA A 37 -4.73 14.49 13.04
N ASP A 38 -3.72 14.67 13.90
CA ASP A 38 -2.60 15.58 13.68
C ASP A 38 -1.37 14.88 13.04
N TYR A 39 -1.48 13.61 12.67
CA TYR A 39 -0.38 12.85 12.09
C TYR A 39 -0.04 13.36 10.68
N THR A 40 1.12 13.99 10.58
CA THR A 40 1.64 14.59 9.34
C THR A 40 2.88 13.90 8.81
N ASP A 41 3.64 13.27 9.72
CA ASP A 41 4.86 12.53 9.43
C ASP A 41 4.64 11.36 8.47
N ASP A 42 5.69 11.00 7.75
CA ASP A 42 5.76 9.76 6.96
C ASP A 42 6.62 8.70 7.67
N THR A 43 7.28 9.05 8.77
CA THR A 43 8.25 8.21 9.48
C THR A 43 7.63 6.91 10.02
N LEU A 44 6.44 6.97 10.65
CA LEU A 44 5.73 5.78 11.13
C LEU A 44 5.23 4.92 9.97
N VAL A 45 4.79 5.56 8.87
CA VAL A 45 4.39 4.86 7.65
C VAL A 45 5.57 4.06 7.09
N GLU A 46 6.74 4.66 6.95
CA GLU A 46 7.97 3.96 6.52
C GLU A 46 8.33 2.82 7.47
N TYR A 47 8.22 3.05 8.78
CA TYR A 47 8.49 2.03 9.78
C TYR A 47 7.57 0.82 9.65
N VAL A 48 6.26 1.02 9.45
CA VAL A 48 5.29 -0.06 9.19
C VAL A 48 5.68 -0.85 7.95
N ILE A 49 6.07 -0.20 6.85
CA ILE A 49 6.52 -0.89 5.64
C ILE A 49 7.76 -1.76 5.92
N VAL A 50 8.73 -1.25 6.69
CA VAL A 50 9.93 -2.00 7.07
C VAL A 50 9.57 -3.20 7.97
N LEU A 51 8.65 -3.02 8.93
CA LEU A 51 8.16 -4.13 9.77
C LEU A 51 7.55 -5.25 8.92
N LEU A 52 6.73 -4.89 7.93
CA LEU A 52 6.14 -5.85 7.01
C LEU A 52 7.23 -6.55 6.18
N ARG A 53 8.18 -5.81 5.59
CA ARG A 53 9.28 -6.42 4.82
C ARG A 53 10.15 -7.37 5.63
N ASN A 54 10.29 -7.11 6.93
CA ASN A 54 11.00 -8.00 7.85
C ASN A 54 10.24 -9.31 8.13
N GLY A 55 8.99 -9.43 7.69
CA GLY A 55 8.15 -10.60 7.90
C GLY A 55 7.76 -10.78 9.37
N LYS A 56 7.59 -9.69 10.11
CA LYS A 56 7.13 -9.76 11.51
C LYS A 56 5.74 -10.37 11.59
N ARG A 57 5.48 -11.12 12.67
CA ARG A 57 4.14 -11.60 12.99
C ARG A 57 3.23 -10.47 13.47
N LYS A 58 1.92 -10.73 13.47
CA LYS A 58 0.88 -9.80 13.95
C LYS A 58 1.15 -9.31 15.37
N ASP A 59 1.45 -10.24 16.28
CA ASP A 59 1.76 -9.92 17.69
C ASP A 59 3.00 -9.03 17.84
N GLU A 60 4.03 -9.32 17.05
CA GLU A 60 5.28 -8.57 17.10
C GLU A 60 5.08 -7.16 16.55
N ALA A 61 4.38 -7.03 15.41
CA ALA A 61 4.03 -5.73 14.85
C ALA A 61 3.16 -4.92 15.81
N ARG A 62 2.22 -5.57 16.50
CA ARG A 62 1.44 -4.94 17.57
C ARG A 62 2.33 -4.41 18.69
N ASN A 63 3.25 -5.23 19.21
CA ASN A 63 4.14 -4.79 20.28
C ASN A 63 5.02 -3.61 19.86
N GLU A 64 5.52 -3.62 18.63
CA GLU A 64 6.35 -2.52 18.09
C GLU A 64 5.54 -1.25 17.87
N LEU A 65 4.29 -1.37 17.43
CA LEU A 65 3.39 -0.25 17.15
C LEU A 65 2.66 0.28 18.39
N ASP A 66 2.62 -0.50 19.48
CA ASP A 66 1.99 -0.13 20.75
C ASP A 66 2.61 1.15 21.34
N GLY A 67 3.94 1.29 21.25
CA GLY A 67 4.65 2.50 21.69
C GLY A 67 4.28 3.76 20.92
N PHE A 68 3.67 3.63 19.74
CA PHE A 68 3.21 4.76 18.92
C PHE A 68 1.70 4.98 19.08
N LEU A 69 0.90 3.92 18.91
CA LEU A 69 -0.56 3.99 18.81
C LEU A 69 -1.29 3.72 20.13
N GLY A 70 -0.61 3.14 21.13
CA GLY A 70 -1.19 2.77 22.41
C GLY A 70 -2.47 1.94 22.24
N ASN A 71 -3.58 2.45 22.75
CA ASN A 71 -4.86 1.72 22.76
C ASN A 71 -5.44 1.46 21.36
N ASP A 72 -5.10 2.29 20.36
CA ASP A 72 -5.56 2.11 18.99
C ASP A 72 -4.71 1.12 18.19
N CYS A 73 -3.62 0.62 18.77
CA CYS A 73 -2.70 -0.31 18.13
C CYS A 73 -3.40 -1.60 17.69
N ASP A 74 -4.22 -2.19 18.54
CA ASP A 74 -4.93 -3.45 18.24
C ASP A 74 -5.87 -3.30 17.03
N CYS A 75 -6.65 -2.21 17.03
CA CYS A 75 -7.54 -1.85 15.92
C CYS A 75 -6.77 -1.63 14.61
N PHE A 76 -5.65 -0.90 14.67
CA PHE A 76 -4.81 -0.62 13.51
C PHE A 76 -4.17 -1.89 12.95
N VAL A 77 -3.58 -2.73 13.80
CA VAL A 77 -2.90 -3.97 13.40
C VAL A 77 -3.90 -4.98 12.85
N SER A 78 -5.07 -5.11 13.45
CA SER A 78 -6.11 -5.99 12.93
C SER A 78 -6.57 -5.55 11.54
N TRP A 79 -6.77 -4.24 11.34
CA TRP A 79 -7.06 -3.69 10.02
C TRP A 79 -5.92 -3.92 9.04
N LEU A 80 -4.67 -3.74 9.44
CA LEU A 80 -3.51 -3.90 8.56
C LEU A 80 -3.41 -5.34 8.02
N TRP A 81 -3.61 -6.33 8.88
CA TRP A 81 -3.61 -7.75 8.47
C TRP A 81 -4.78 -8.09 7.55
N ASP A 82 -5.99 -7.61 7.86
CA ASP A 82 -7.18 -7.80 7.01
C ASP A 82 -6.99 -7.15 5.63
N HIS A 83 -6.51 -5.90 5.64
CA HIS A 83 -6.24 -5.11 4.43
C HIS A 83 -5.18 -5.77 3.55
N LEU A 84 -4.08 -6.26 4.12
CA LEU A 84 -3.06 -7.00 3.38
C LEU A 84 -3.60 -8.34 2.88
N SER A 85 -4.35 -9.10 3.68
CA SER A 85 -4.94 -10.37 3.23
C SER A 85 -5.90 -10.19 2.05
N ALA A 86 -6.65 -9.08 2.00
CA ALA A 86 -7.61 -8.80 0.94
C ALA A 86 -6.99 -8.12 -0.30
N ASN A 87 -5.87 -7.39 -0.13
CA ASN A 87 -5.31 -6.53 -1.18
C ASN A 87 -3.84 -6.85 -1.50
N LEU A 88 -3.30 -7.99 -1.05
CA LEU A 88 -1.87 -8.32 -1.20
C LEU A 88 -1.42 -8.23 -2.65
N ASP A 89 -2.21 -8.82 -3.55
CA ASP A 89 -1.96 -8.85 -5.00
C ASP A 89 -1.74 -7.46 -5.59
N LEU A 90 -2.42 -6.44 -5.08
CA LEU A 90 -2.28 -5.06 -5.56
C LEU A 90 -0.91 -4.44 -5.23
N TYR A 91 -0.20 -4.99 -4.24
CA TYR A 91 1.08 -4.47 -3.76
C TYR A 91 2.29 -5.28 -4.22
N VAL A 92 2.07 -6.53 -4.65
CA VAL A 92 3.11 -7.45 -5.13
C VAL A 92 3.11 -7.60 -6.65
N GLN A 93 2.05 -7.17 -7.33
CA GLN A 93 2.04 -7.20 -8.79
C GLN A 93 3.22 -6.38 -9.33
N VAL A 94 4.10 -7.10 -10.02
CA VAL A 94 5.03 -6.55 -11.00
C VAL A 94 4.14 -5.86 -12.02
N GLU A 95 4.38 -4.57 -12.25
CA GLU A 95 3.79 -3.88 -13.39
C GLU A 95 4.05 -4.75 -14.62
N GLU A 96 3.01 -5.39 -15.16
CA GLU A 96 2.93 -5.51 -16.60
C GLU A 96 2.93 -4.06 -17.06
N THR A 97 4.10 -3.61 -17.46
CA THR A 97 4.33 -2.28 -18.02
C THR A 97 3.31 -2.10 -19.13
N ASP A 98 2.23 -1.37 -18.85
CA ASP A 98 1.46 -0.73 -19.91
C ASP A 98 2.34 0.41 -20.42
N GLU A 99 3.30 -0.01 -21.24
CA GLU A 99 4.19 0.83 -22.03
C GLU A 99 3.35 1.51 -23.12
N HIS A 100 2.32 2.28 -22.74
CA HIS A 100 1.69 3.25 -23.63
C HIS A 100 2.64 4.44 -23.77
N VAL A 101 3.73 4.15 -24.48
CA VAL A 101 4.71 5.07 -25.01
C VAL A 101 4.00 6.17 -25.80
N ASN A 102 4.17 7.39 -25.31
CA ASN A 102 4.32 8.64 -26.05
C ASN A 102 4.05 8.58 -27.57
N GLN A 103 2.99 9.27 -28.01
CA GLN A 103 3.04 10.03 -29.26
C GLN A 103 2.45 11.44 -29.05
N PRO A 104 3.28 12.49 -28.98
CA PRO A 104 2.84 13.84 -29.29
C PRO A 104 3.00 14.12 -30.81
N GLU A 105 1.89 14.57 -31.40
CA GLU A 105 1.79 15.50 -32.55
C GLU A 105 2.49 15.15 -33.88
N LEU A 106 1.71 14.81 -34.91
CA LEU A 106 1.77 15.40 -36.26
C LEU A 106 0.57 14.92 -37.11
N SER A 107 -0.61 15.54 -36.95
CA SER A 107 -1.67 15.53 -37.98
C SER A 107 -2.21 16.94 -38.23
N TYR A 108 -1.33 17.95 -38.19
CA TYR A 108 -1.55 19.21 -38.89
C TYR A 108 -1.08 19.05 -40.35
N ALA A 109 -1.91 18.40 -41.18
CA ALA A 109 -1.90 18.53 -42.63
C ALA A 109 -3.14 17.85 -43.27
N SER A 110 -4.35 18.29 -42.90
CA SER A 110 -5.50 18.08 -43.78
C SER A 110 -6.42 19.30 -43.78
N THR A 111 -5.81 20.47 -43.93
CA THR A 111 -6.51 21.67 -44.40
C THR A 111 -5.98 21.98 -45.80
N LYS A 112 -6.53 21.33 -46.83
CA LYS A 112 -6.77 21.94 -48.15
C LYS A 112 -7.49 21.01 -49.13
N LEU A 113 -8.59 21.56 -49.66
CA LEU A 113 -9.07 21.42 -51.04
C LEU A 113 -9.94 20.21 -51.43
N GLU A 114 -11.10 20.04 -50.79
CA GLU A 114 -12.28 19.42 -51.44
C GLU A 114 -13.58 20.11 -50.99
N GLU A 115 -13.69 21.41 -51.25
CA GLU A 115 -15.00 22.10 -51.29
C GLU A 115 -14.96 23.18 -52.40
N ILE A 116 -14.62 22.74 -53.62
CA ILE A 116 -14.94 23.44 -54.87
C ILE A 116 -15.36 22.36 -55.87
N ILE A 117 -16.64 22.02 -55.89
CA ILE A 117 -17.44 21.81 -57.11
C ILE A 117 -18.89 22.15 -56.78
#